data_AF-A0AAQ2T0S1-F1
#
_entry.id   AF-A0AAQ2T0S1-F1
#
_cell.length_a   1.000
_cell.length_b   1.000
_cell.length_c   1.000
_cell.angle_alpha   90.00
_cell.angle_beta   90.00
_cell.angle_gamma   90.00
#
_symmetry.space_group_name_H-M   'P 1'
#
loop_
_entity.id
_entity.type
_entity.pdbx_description
1 polymer ?
#
loop_
_entity_poly.entity_id
_entity_poly.type
_entity_poly.pdbx_seq_one_letter_code
_entity_poly.pdbx_strand_id
1 'polypeptide(L)'
;MTEGESKDLFGLFVFGLVALMLIGYLYIKEQNEQEAREIYISAKQTYINIEQDELYKKSYLDVEDGSDCSQDCSGHEAGFEWAKENHPKDVSDCHSHSQSFLEGCEAFLAELDSIWNNPEDRYDFQDKVNSYIDNDFRNRGRYE
;
A
#
# COMPACT_ATOMS: atom_id res chain seq x y z
N MET A 1 -7.31 21.91 -62.60
CA MET A 1 -7.04 21.64 -61.18
C MET A 1 -6.33 22.86 -60.64
N THR A 2 -7.04 23.67 -59.86
CA THR A 2 -6.60 25.01 -59.47
C THR A 2 -5.68 24.95 -58.25
N GLU A 3 -4.66 25.79 -58.22
CA GLU A 3 -3.62 25.92 -57.18
C GLU A 3 -4.16 26.15 -55.75
N GLY A 4 -5.45 26.45 -55.59
CA GLY A 4 -6.15 26.53 -54.31
C GLY A 4 -6.47 25.17 -53.69
N GLU A 5 -6.88 24.16 -54.47
CA GLU A 5 -7.30 22.86 -53.94
C GLU A 5 -6.14 22.04 -53.36
N SER A 6 -4.92 22.23 -53.88
CA SER A 6 -3.73 21.51 -53.39
C SER A 6 -3.23 22.02 -52.04
N LYS A 7 -3.44 23.30 -51.72
CA LYS A 7 -3.04 23.92 -50.45
C LYS A 7 -3.95 23.48 -49.30
N ASP A 8 -5.24 23.34 -49.58
CA ASP A 8 -6.22 22.83 -48.61
C ASP A 8 -5.97 21.36 -48.24
N LEU A 9 -5.62 20.54 -49.24
CA LEU A 9 -5.26 19.13 -49.02
C LEU A 9 -3.97 18.98 -48.20
N PHE A 10 -2.96 19.81 -48.47
CA PHE A 10 -1.71 19.80 -47.69
C PHE A 10 -1.94 20.25 -46.24
N GLY A 11 -2.77 21.27 -46.03
CA GLY A 11 -3.17 21.72 -44.69
C GLY A 11 -3.81 20.60 -43.89
N LEU A 12 -4.80 19.89 -44.45
CA LEU A 12 -5.47 18.76 -43.79
C LEU A 12 -4.51 17.62 -43.44
N PHE A 13 -3.54 17.32 -44.31
CA PHE A 13 -2.53 16.30 -44.04
C PHE A 13 -1.63 16.68 -42.84
N VAL A 14 -1.16 17.92 -42.79
CA VAL A 14 -0.32 18.42 -41.68
C VAL A 14 -1.10 18.42 -40.37
N PHE A 15 -2.35 18.90 -40.37
CA PHE A 15 -3.21 18.84 -39.18
C PHE A 15 -3.48 17.40 -38.74
N GLY A 16 -3.69 16.48 -39.67
CA GLY A 16 -3.83 15.06 -39.39
C GLY A 16 -2.60 14.45 -38.71
N LEU A 17 -1.39 14.75 -39.20
CA LEU A 17 -0.14 14.27 -38.59
C LEU A 17 0.08 14.84 -37.18
N VAL A 18 -0.20 16.13 -36.98
CA VAL A 18 -0.10 16.76 -35.65
C VAL A 18 -1.09 16.12 -34.68
N ALA A 19 -2.33 15.89 -35.11
CA ALA A 19 -3.33 15.21 -34.29
C ALA A 19 -2.90 13.79 -33.90
N LEU A 20 -2.34 13.02 -34.85
CA LEU A 20 -1.82 11.68 -34.58
C LEU A 20 -0.64 11.68 -33.60
N MET A 21 0.29 12.65 -33.71
CA MET A 21 1.39 12.79 -32.76
C MET A 21 0.88 13.13 -31.35
N LEU A 22 -0.12 14.01 -31.23
CA LEU A 22 -0.73 14.35 -29.94
C LEU A 22 -1.44 13.15 -29.31
N ILE A 23 -2.23 12.41 -30.10
CA ILE A 23 -2.91 11.21 -29.64
C ILE A 23 -1.89 10.15 -29.19
N GLY A 24 -0.84 9.92 -29.98
CA GLY A 24 0.25 9.00 -29.63
C GLY A 24 0.99 9.40 -28.35
N TYR A 25 1.26 10.70 -28.16
CA TYR A 25 1.86 11.22 -26.93
C TYR A 25 0.98 10.99 -25.70
N LEU A 26 -0.31 11.28 -25.80
CA LEU A 26 -1.26 11.06 -24.71
C LEU A 26 -1.38 9.57 -24.37
N TYR A 27 -1.43 8.70 -25.37
CA TYR A 27 -1.46 7.25 -25.18
C TYR A 27 -0.23 6.74 -24.43
N ILE A 28 0.98 7.14 -24.85
CA ILE A 28 2.22 6.74 -24.17
C ILE A 28 2.27 7.29 -22.73
N LYS A 29 1.86 8.54 -22.54
CA LYS A 29 1.80 9.16 -21.21
C LYS A 29 0.88 8.37 -20.28
N GLU A 30 -0.32 8.01 -20.76
CA GLU A 30 -1.29 7.24 -19.99
C GLU A 30 -0.76 5.84 -19.62
N GLN A 31 -0.11 5.15 -20.56
CA GLN A 31 0.52 3.84 -20.30
C GLN A 31 1.60 3.93 -19.22
N ASN A 32 2.50 4.91 -19.31
CA ASN A 32 3.55 5.09 -18.31
C ASN A 32 2.99 5.38 -16.91
N GLU A 33 1.89 6.14 -16.83
CA GLU A 33 1.21 6.40 -15.56
C GLU A 33 0.51 5.15 -15.00
N GLN A 34 -0.05 4.29 -15.87
CA GLN A 34 -0.65 3.03 -15.46
C GLN A 34 0.42 2.07 -14.90
N GLU A 35 1.54 1.92 -15.59
CA GLU A 35 2.65 1.07 -15.12
C GLU A 35 3.19 1.55 -13.76
N ALA A 36 3.39 2.86 -13.60
CA ALA A 36 3.84 3.43 -12.33
C ALA A 36 2.84 3.16 -11.18
N ARG A 37 1.53 3.23 -11.45
CA ARG A 37 0.49 2.89 -10.48
C ARG A 37 0.51 1.41 -10.12
N GLU A 38 0.65 0.52 -11.09
CA GLU A 38 0.69 -0.93 -10.85
C GLU A 38 1.90 -1.34 -10.00
N ILE A 39 3.07 -0.77 -10.30
CA ILE A 39 4.30 -0.98 -9.52
C ILE A 39 4.10 -0.51 -8.07
N TYR A 40 3.53 0.69 -7.89
CA TYR A 40 3.24 1.22 -6.56
C TYR A 40 2.25 0.34 -5.78
N ILE A 41 1.16 -0.10 -6.40
CA ILE A 41 0.16 -0.99 -5.78
C ILE A 41 0.80 -2.31 -5.35
N SER A 42 1.63 -2.90 -6.22
CA SER A 42 2.35 -4.15 -5.93
C SER A 42 3.31 -4.00 -4.73
N ALA A 43 4.08 -2.91 -4.71
CA ALA A 43 5.01 -2.61 -3.61
C ALA A 43 4.27 -2.33 -2.29
N LYS A 44 3.16 -1.58 -2.35
CA LYS A 44 2.27 -1.34 -1.20
C LYS A 44 1.73 -2.67 -0.64
N GLN A 45 1.28 -3.58 -1.50
CA GLN A 45 0.79 -4.88 -1.04
C GLN A 45 1.89 -5.73 -0.41
N THR A 46 3.11 -5.66 -0.94
CA THR A 46 4.28 -6.36 -0.37
C THR A 46 4.62 -5.83 1.03
N TYR A 47 4.60 -4.50 1.21
CA TYR A 47 4.74 -3.89 2.54
C TYR A 47 3.69 -4.44 3.52
N ILE A 48 2.41 -4.36 3.15
CA ILE A 48 1.29 -4.80 4.00
C ILE A 48 1.46 -6.27 4.41
N ASN A 49 1.79 -7.15 3.47
CA ASN A 49 1.95 -8.58 3.75
C ASN A 49 3.11 -8.85 4.72
N ILE A 50 4.26 -8.21 4.49
CA ILE A 50 5.44 -8.37 5.36
C ILE A 50 5.14 -7.86 6.76
N GLU A 51 4.50 -6.70 6.87
CA GLU A 51 4.22 -6.06 8.15
C GLU A 51 3.16 -6.81 8.94
N GLN A 52 2.16 -7.38 8.26
CA GLN A 52 1.25 -8.33 8.89
C GLN A 52 2.00 -9.55 9.41
N ASP A 53 2.87 -10.17 8.60
CA ASP A 53 3.64 -11.34 9.04
C ASP A 53 4.53 -11.04 10.25
N GLU A 54 5.10 -9.83 10.32
CA GLU A 54 5.84 -9.36 11.50
C GLU A 54 4.92 -9.15 12.70
N LEU A 55 3.73 -8.56 12.52
CA LEU A 55 2.73 -8.41 13.59
C LEU A 55 2.38 -9.76 14.22
N TYR A 56 2.16 -10.82 13.43
CA TYR A 56 1.86 -12.15 13.97
C TYR A 56 3.02 -12.76 14.79
N LYS A 57 4.24 -12.21 14.69
CA LYS A 57 5.40 -12.62 15.50
C LYS A 57 5.63 -11.72 16.71
N LYS A 58 5.02 -10.53 16.76
CA LYS A 58 5.13 -9.60 17.89
C LYS A 58 4.38 -10.11 19.11
N SER A 59 4.85 -9.67 20.28
CA SER A 59 4.13 -9.71 21.56
C SER A 59 3.43 -8.37 21.82
N TYR A 60 2.60 -8.31 22.86
CA TYR A 60 1.97 -7.05 23.28
C TYR A 60 3.01 -5.96 23.53
N LEU A 61 4.16 -6.29 24.11
CA LEU A 61 5.20 -5.30 24.46
C LEU A 61 5.92 -4.69 23.25
N ASP A 62 5.76 -5.26 22.06
CA ASP A 62 6.46 -4.85 20.83
C ASP A 62 5.62 -3.91 19.94
N VAL A 63 4.39 -3.58 20.35
CA VAL A 63 3.51 -2.62 19.67
C VAL A 63 3.49 -1.28 20.40
N GLU A 64 3.08 -0.21 19.71
CA GLU A 64 3.13 1.17 20.23
C GLU A 64 2.37 1.31 21.57
N ASP A 65 1.20 0.67 21.67
CA ASP A 65 0.37 0.65 22.88
C ASP A 65 0.84 -0.35 23.94
N GLY A 66 1.88 -1.14 23.64
CA GLY A 66 2.39 -2.25 24.45
C GLY A 66 3.04 -1.86 25.77
N SER A 67 3.33 -0.58 25.97
CA SER A 67 4.21 -0.11 27.06
C SER A 67 3.49 0.32 28.33
N ASP A 68 2.15 0.36 28.35
CA ASP A 68 1.36 0.85 29.49
C ASP A 68 1.15 -0.18 30.62
N CYS A 69 1.95 -1.23 30.62
CA CYS A 69 1.98 -2.25 31.65
C CYS A 69 2.78 -1.79 32.89
N SER A 70 2.13 -1.71 34.07
CA SER A 70 2.77 -1.23 35.29
C SER A 70 3.53 -2.29 36.11
N GLN A 71 3.13 -3.57 36.04
CA GLN A 71 3.78 -4.68 36.76
C GLN A 71 3.62 -6.03 36.08
N ASP A 72 2.38 -6.43 35.79
CA ASP A 72 2.05 -7.73 35.19
C ASP A 72 1.32 -7.52 33.85
N CYS A 73 2.04 -7.77 32.77
CA CYS A 73 1.51 -7.63 31.41
C CYS A 73 0.80 -8.91 30.94
N SER A 74 0.68 -9.94 31.77
CA SER A 74 0.13 -11.25 31.36
C SER A 74 -1.31 -11.15 30.87
N GLY A 75 -2.10 -10.23 31.43
CA GLY A 75 -3.46 -9.97 30.97
C GLY A 75 -3.51 -9.36 29.57
N HIS A 76 -2.64 -8.39 29.30
CA HIS A 76 -2.49 -7.76 27.98
C HIS A 76 -1.98 -8.75 26.94
N GLU A 77 -0.92 -9.49 27.26
CA GLU A 77 -0.37 -10.52 26.39
C GLU A 77 -1.42 -11.58 26.05
N ALA A 78 -2.21 -12.02 27.04
CA ALA A 78 -3.29 -12.98 26.80
C ALA A 78 -4.37 -12.44 25.86
N GLY A 79 -4.71 -11.14 25.96
CA GLY A 79 -5.64 -10.48 25.04
C GLY A 79 -5.08 -10.37 23.62
N PHE A 80 -3.82 -9.99 23.50
CA PHE A 80 -3.12 -9.83 22.23
C PHE A 80 -2.97 -11.15 21.48
N GLU A 81 -2.50 -12.21 22.17
CA GLU A 81 -2.40 -13.55 21.59
C GLU A 81 -3.77 -14.14 21.26
N TRP A 82 -4.78 -13.92 22.11
CA TRP A 82 -6.13 -14.36 21.78
C TRP A 82 -6.64 -13.70 20.49
N ALA A 83 -6.40 -12.40 20.30
CA ALA A 83 -6.80 -11.69 19.09
C ALA A 83 -6.07 -12.25 17.84
N LYS A 84 -4.77 -12.55 17.96
CA LYS A 84 -3.99 -13.22 16.89
C LYS A 84 -4.61 -14.56 16.48
N GLU A 85 -5.03 -15.37 17.44
CA GLU A 85 -5.57 -16.71 17.17
C GLU A 85 -7.02 -16.69 16.66
N ASN A 86 -7.82 -15.72 17.10
CA ASN A 86 -9.27 -15.71 16.87
C ASN A 86 -9.70 -14.75 15.75
N HIS A 87 -8.79 -13.90 15.27
CA HIS A 87 -9.01 -12.96 14.18
C HIS A 87 -10.32 -12.14 14.36
N PRO A 88 -10.48 -11.40 15.48
CA PRO A 88 -11.64 -10.53 15.67
C PRO A 88 -11.73 -9.50 14.55
N LYS A 89 -12.95 -9.11 14.18
CA LYS A 89 -13.16 -8.13 13.09
C LYS A 89 -13.03 -6.70 13.59
N ASP A 90 -13.45 -6.47 14.82
CA ASP A 90 -13.42 -5.18 15.48
C ASP A 90 -13.32 -5.33 17.00
N VAL A 91 -13.14 -4.21 17.69
CA VAL A 91 -12.96 -4.16 19.14
C VAL A 91 -14.16 -4.69 19.93
N SER A 92 -15.36 -4.75 19.33
CA SER A 92 -16.53 -5.32 20.00
C SER A 92 -16.48 -6.84 20.08
N ASP A 93 -15.67 -7.50 19.26
CA ASP A 93 -15.43 -8.94 19.34
C ASP A 93 -14.49 -9.30 20.51
N CYS A 94 -13.75 -8.33 21.05
CA CYS A 94 -12.93 -8.49 22.26
C CYS A 94 -13.85 -8.66 23.49
N HIS A 95 -14.14 -9.90 23.87
CA HIS A 95 -15.02 -10.20 25.01
C HIS A 95 -14.22 -10.73 26.21
N SER A 96 -14.15 -9.96 27.31
CA SER A 96 -13.55 -10.41 28.56
C SER A 96 -14.03 -9.60 29.77
N HIS A 97 -13.94 -10.20 30.95
CA HIS A 97 -14.15 -9.50 32.23
C HIS A 97 -12.87 -8.83 32.76
N SER A 98 -11.73 -9.03 32.09
CA SER A 98 -10.45 -8.45 32.47
C SER A 98 -10.12 -7.25 31.60
N GLN A 99 -9.96 -6.07 32.20
CA GLN A 99 -9.64 -4.83 31.49
C GLN A 99 -8.32 -4.96 30.71
N SER A 100 -7.28 -5.55 31.32
CA SER A 100 -5.99 -5.76 30.65
C SER A 100 -6.10 -6.66 29.43
N PHE A 101 -7.02 -7.65 29.45
CA PHE A 101 -7.25 -8.49 28.28
C PHE A 101 -7.87 -7.69 27.13
N LEU A 102 -8.83 -6.81 27.43
CA LEU A 102 -9.46 -5.97 26.41
C LEU A 102 -8.41 -5.04 25.77
N GLU A 103 -7.58 -4.40 26.58
CA GLU A 103 -6.49 -3.53 26.11
C GLU A 103 -5.50 -4.28 25.20
N GLY A 104 -5.13 -5.52 25.55
CA GLY A 104 -4.30 -6.35 24.69
C GLY A 104 -4.94 -6.70 23.34
N CYS A 105 -6.24 -7.02 23.35
CA CYS A 105 -7.00 -7.32 22.14
C CYS A 105 -7.15 -6.08 21.23
N GLU A 106 -7.45 -4.93 21.84
CA GLU A 106 -7.55 -3.64 21.16
C GLU A 106 -6.22 -3.22 20.53
N ALA A 107 -5.10 -3.41 21.24
CA ALA A 107 -3.77 -3.09 20.72
C ALA A 107 -3.41 -3.91 19.46
N PHE A 108 -3.76 -5.20 19.42
CA PHE A 108 -3.57 -6.01 18.21
C PHE A 108 -4.41 -5.47 17.04
N LEU A 109 -5.68 -5.16 17.30
CA LEU A 109 -6.58 -4.63 16.27
C LEU A 109 -6.16 -3.25 15.77
N ALA A 110 -5.67 -2.38 16.64
CA ALA A 110 -5.15 -1.07 16.27
C ALA A 110 -3.93 -1.19 15.36
N GLU A 111 -2.98 -2.05 15.71
CA GLU A 111 -1.80 -2.31 14.88
C GLU A 111 -2.20 -2.94 13.53
N LEU A 112 -3.16 -3.87 13.53
CA LEU A 112 -3.68 -4.47 12.30
C LEU A 112 -4.40 -3.45 11.40
N ASP A 113 -5.20 -2.55 11.98
CA ASP A 113 -5.87 -1.45 11.26
C ASP A 113 -4.84 -0.50 10.63
N SER A 114 -3.77 -0.16 11.37
CA SER A 114 -2.67 0.66 10.88
C SER A 114 -1.97 0.04 9.65
N ILE A 115 -1.91 -1.30 9.58
CA ILE A 115 -1.29 -2.03 8.47
C ILE A 115 -2.22 -2.06 7.24
N TRP A 116 -3.51 -2.33 7.43
CA TRP A 116 -4.41 -2.60 6.29
C TRP A 116 -5.20 -1.38 5.82
N ASN A 117 -5.70 -0.57 6.74
CA ASN A 117 -6.60 0.53 6.42
C ASN A 117 -5.85 1.85 6.28
N ASN A 118 -4.82 2.06 7.10
CA ASN A 118 -4.06 3.31 7.13
C ASN A 118 -2.52 3.12 6.99
N PRO A 119 -2.01 2.28 6.06
CA PRO A 119 -0.57 2.01 5.97
C PRO A 119 0.26 3.25 5.65
N GLU A 120 -0.32 4.24 4.95
CA GLU A 120 0.35 5.48 4.56
C GLU A 120 0.67 6.40 5.75
N ASP A 121 -0.05 6.24 6.86
CA ASP A 121 0.17 7.02 8.08
C ASP A 121 1.40 6.51 8.87
N ARG A 122 1.89 5.31 8.56
CA ARG A 122 3.05 4.74 9.24
C ARG A 122 4.32 5.43 8.77
N TYR A 123 5.14 5.86 9.73
CA TYR A 123 6.32 6.70 9.49
C TYR A 123 7.29 6.12 8.43
N ASP A 124 7.46 4.81 8.38
CA ASP A 124 8.42 4.16 7.48
C ASP A 124 7.82 3.69 6.14
N PHE A 125 6.51 3.91 5.94
CA PHE A 125 5.77 3.37 4.79
C PHE A 125 6.40 3.77 3.46
N GLN A 126 6.61 5.08 3.26
CA GLN A 126 7.10 5.59 1.98
C GLN A 126 8.52 5.08 1.67
N ASP A 127 9.38 5.01 2.69
CA ASP A 127 10.76 4.54 2.55
C ASP A 127 10.80 3.05 2.18
N LYS A 128 9.97 2.23 2.84
CA LYS A 128 9.87 0.78 2.58
C LYS A 128 9.28 0.49 1.21
N VAL A 129 8.18 1.17 0.84
CA VAL A 129 7.56 1.03 -0.48
C VAL A 129 8.54 1.39 -1.59
N ASN A 130 9.26 2.52 -1.45
CA ASN A 130 10.29 2.90 -2.41
C ASN A 130 11.41 1.86 -2.52
N SER A 131 11.83 1.27 -1.40
CA SER A 131 12.80 0.16 -1.39
C SER A 131 12.28 -1.06 -2.16
N TYR A 132 10.99 -1.42 -2.04
CA TYR A 132 10.42 -2.52 -2.82
C TYR A 132 10.34 -2.20 -4.32
N ILE A 133 9.97 -0.97 -4.67
CA ILE A 133 9.95 -0.48 -6.06
C ILE A 133 11.35 -0.56 -6.68
N ASP A 134 12.37 -0.06 -5.98
CA ASP A 134 13.75 -0.10 -6.46
C ASP A 134 14.26 -1.52 -6.69
N ASN A 135 13.89 -2.46 -5.81
CA ASN A 135 14.25 -3.86 -5.94
C ASN A 135 13.54 -4.52 -7.13
N ASP A 136 12.27 -4.19 -7.39
CA ASP A 136 11.53 -4.67 -8.57
C ASP A 136 12.21 -4.20 -9.87
N PHE A 137 12.55 -2.91 -9.98
CA PHE A 137 13.27 -2.38 -11.15
C PHE A 137 14.65 -3.02 -11.36
N ARG A 138 15.43 -3.19 -10.29
CA ARG A 138 16.73 -3.89 -10.36
C ARG A 138 16.61 -5.33 -10.82
N ASN A 139 15.51 -6.01 -10.46
CA ASN A 139 15.28 -7.39 -10.87
C ASN A 139 14.82 -7.47 -12.33
N ARG A 140 13.91 -6.58 -12.78
CA ARG A 140 13.47 -6.54 -14.19
C ARG A 140 14.62 -6.28 -15.16
N GLY A 141 15.51 -5.34 -14.85
CA GLY A 141 16.68 -5.03 -15.70
C GLY A 141 17.80 -6.08 -15.69
N ARG A 142 17.69 -7.17 -14.92
CA ARG A 142 18.66 -8.27 -14.92
C ARG A 142 18.27 -9.40 -15.89
N TYR A 143 17.03 -9.41 -16.39
CA TYR A 143 16.50 -10.43 -17.29
C TYR A 143 16.40 -9.97 -18.76
N GLU A 144 16.93 -8.78 -19.08
CA GLU A 144 17.14 -8.26 -20.44
C GLU A 144 18.60 -8.43 -20.88
#